data_AF-A0A7C5C743-F1
#
_entry.id   AF-A0A7C5C743-F1
#
_cell.length_a   1.000
_cell.length_b   1.000
_cell.length_c   1.000
_cell.angle_alpha   90.00
_cell.angle_beta   90.00
_cell.angle_gamma   90.00
#
_symmetry.space_group_name_H-M   'P 1'
#
loop_
_entity.id
_entity.type
_entity.pdbx_description
1 polymer ?
#
loop_
_entity_poly.entity_id
_entity_poly.type
_entity_poly.pdbx_seq_one_letter_code
_entity_poly.pdbx_strand_id
1 'polypeptide(L)'
;MEYLKNPLLNTVNPFYHGNKFDKGRFFNDYERIHPSRMDFIKHGLSRNPQRKEKKNSSWKIDLVESRVFIETKEDVLMWLGHSSFFLRMDGISILIDPVFFNLPFYKRKVKIPYKIEDFKNIDYILVSHNHRDHMDLGTLKILVKNNPQAIILTGLKNGLTLRKIKNAKIQEAGWYQKFITDKRIEIIYTPAIHWSRRYLWDMNRALWGGFFIVSSNTSLYFAGDTKMGKHFHDIKNIFGNPDFSLFPIVT
;
A
#
# COMPACT_ATOMS: atom_id res chain seq x y z
N MET A 1 13.34 23.22 5.21
CA MET A 1 13.34 21.87 4.61
C MET A 1 14.02 20.91 5.56
N GLU A 2 13.23 20.12 6.26
CA GLU A 2 13.67 19.06 7.16
C GLU A 2 13.66 17.71 6.43
N TYR A 3 14.37 16.72 6.97
CA TYR A 3 14.33 15.34 6.49
C TYR A 3 13.84 14.46 7.65
N LEU A 4 12.73 13.77 7.44
CA LEU A 4 12.15 12.89 8.45
C LEU A 4 12.47 11.44 8.14
N LYS A 5 12.90 10.71 9.16
CA LYS A 5 13.03 9.25 9.18
C LYS A 5 12.64 8.75 10.56
N ASN A 6 12.28 7.49 10.68
CA ASN A 6 12.08 6.87 11.99
C ASN A 6 13.45 6.53 12.60
N PRO A 7 13.86 7.14 13.73
CA PRO A 7 15.17 6.88 14.32
C PRO A 7 15.33 5.46 14.87
N LEU A 8 14.24 4.71 15.04
CA LEU A 8 14.24 3.34 15.54
C LEU A 8 14.42 2.28 14.43
N LEU A 9 14.40 2.68 13.16
CA LEU A 9 14.45 1.77 12.02
C LEU A 9 15.75 1.94 11.24
N ASN A 10 16.33 0.82 10.83
CA ASN A 10 17.52 0.80 9.99
C ASN A 10 17.19 1.29 8.57
N THR A 11 18.12 2.05 7.99
CA THR A 11 18.05 2.50 6.60
C THR A 11 18.93 1.59 5.75
N VAL A 12 18.37 1.03 4.67
CA VAL A 12 19.11 0.14 3.76
C VAL A 12 19.86 0.90 2.66
N ASN A 13 19.46 2.13 2.36
CA ASN A 13 20.15 3.00 1.40
C ASN A 13 21.06 3.99 2.15
N PRO A 14 22.41 3.85 2.10
CA PRO A 14 23.31 4.73 2.85
C PRO A 14 23.25 6.20 2.39
N PHE A 15 22.73 6.47 1.18
CA PHE A 15 22.55 7.82 0.65
C PHE A 15 21.18 8.43 0.99
N TYR A 16 20.31 7.70 1.69
CA TYR A 16 19.03 8.23 2.14
C TYR A 16 19.15 8.96 3.48
N HIS A 17 18.90 10.26 3.45
CA HIS A 17 18.97 11.14 4.64
C HIS A 17 17.63 11.29 5.37
N GLY A 18 16.54 10.79 4.80
CA GLY A 18 15.16 11.00 5.26
C GLY A 18 14.24 11.44 4.13
N ASN A 19 12.94 11.48 4.36
CA ASN A 19 11.97 12.05 3.45
C ASN A 19 11.89 13.56 3.65
N LYS A 20 11.97 14.33 2.55
CA LYS A 20 11.81 15.79 2.58
C LYS A 20 10.47 16.17 3.20
N PHE A 21 10.53 17.06 4.19
CA PHE A 21 9.39 17.56 4.92
C PHE A 21 9.54 19.07 5.15
N ASP A 22 8.57 19.86 4.69
CA ASP A 22 8.58 21.32 4.83
C ASP A 22 7.16 21.84 5.00
N LYS A 23 6.99 22.82 5.90
CA LYS A 23 5.68 23.43 6.20
C LYS A 23 4.57 22.40 6.47
N GLY A 24 4.92 21.31 7.16
CA GLY A 24 3.98 20.25 7.53
C GLY A 24 3.65 19.25 6.41
N ARG A 25 4.39 19.22 5.30
CA ARG A 25 4.11 18.37 4.13
C ARG A 25 5.34 17.61 3.66
N PHE A 26 5.12 16.38 3.20
CA PHE A 26 6.11 15.59 2.47
C PHE A 26 6.20 16.03 1.01
N PHE A 27 7.40 15.86 0.46
CA PHE A 27 7.70 16.11 -0.94
C PHE A 27 8.27 14.85 -1.57
N ASN A 28 7.98 14.68 -2.85
CA ASN A 28 8.60 13.61 -3.60
C ASN A 28 10.05 13.99 -3.94
N ASP A 29 10.97 13.05 -3.76
CA ASP A 29 12.37 13.27 -4.13
C ASP A 29 12.63 13.17 -5.62
N TYR A 30 11.72 12.55 -6.37
CA TYR A 30 11.86 12.29 -7.79
C TYR A 30 11.19 13.35 -8.65
N GLU A 31 9.99 13.80 -8.28
CA GLU A 31 9.20 14.78 -9.06
C GLU A 31 8.34 15.69 -8.17
N ARG A 32 8.32 17.00 -8.42
CA ARG A 32 7.40 17.89 -7.67
C ARG A 32 5.95 17.64 -8.07
N ILE A 33 5.26 16.79 -7.31
CA ILE A 33 3.84 16.51 -7.49
C ILE A 33 3.02 17.23 -6.40
N HIS A 34 2.31 18.27 -6.84
CA HIS A 34 1.26 18.92 -6.06
C HIS A 34 0.01 19.05 -6.94
N PRO A 35 -0.93 18.10 -6.88
CA PRO A 35 -2.16 18.21 -7.65
C PRO A 35 -2.90 19.47 -7.22
N SER A 36 -3.06 20.41 -8.15
CA SER A 36 -3.83 21.62 -7.92
C SER A 36 -5.33 21.31 -7.99
N ARG A 37 -6.19 22.19 -7.44
CA ARG A 37 -7.65 22.06 -7.63
C ARG A 37 -8.04 22.04 -9.12
N MET A 38 -7.26 22.74 -9.95
CA MET A 38 -7.44 22.77 -11.40
C MET A 38 -7.14 21.42 -12.04
N ASP A 39 -6.16 20.66 -11.53
CA ASP A 39 -5.84 19.32 -12.04
C ASP A 39 -6.95 18.32 -11.74
N PHE A 40 -7.59 18.40 -10.57
CA PHE A 40 -8.77 17.59 -10.27
C PHE A 40 -9.95 17.91 -11.21
N ILE A 41 -10.18 19.20 -11.51
CA ILE A 41 -11.22 19.63 -12.46
C ILE A 41 -10.88 19.13 -13.87
N LYS A 42 -9.64 19.33 -14.32
CA LYS A 42 -9.16 18.84 -15.63
C LYS A 42 -9.30 17.33 -15.74
N HIS A 43 -8.96 16.58 -14.70
CA HIS A 43 -9.09 15.13 -14.70
C HIS A 43 -10.57 14.70 -14.75
N GLY A 44 -11.45 15.36 -13.99
CA GLY A 44 -12.90 15.12 -14.04
C GLY A 44 -13.54 15.49 -15.39
N LEU A 45 -13.01 16.48 -16.10
CA LEU A 45 -13.45 16.89 -17.44
C LEU A 45 -12.75 16.12 -18.57
N SER A 46 -11.63 15.44 -18.27
CA SER A 46 -10.87 14.71 -19.27
C SER A 46 -11.72 13.57 -19.83
N ARG A 47 -11.80 13.51 -21.16
CA ARG A 47 -12.48 12.40 -21.83
C ARG A 47 -11.58 11.19 -21.72
N ASN A 48 -12.07 10.15 -21.04
CA ASN A 48 -11.47 8.83 -21.12
C ASN A 48 -11.55 8.35 -22.59
N PRO A 49 -10.42 8.23 -23.30
CA PRO A 49 -10.41 7.86 -24.73
C PRO A 49 -11.01 6.48 -24.96
N GLN A 50 -10.93 5.59 -23.95
CA GLN A 50 -11.46 4.23 -23.98
C GLN A 50 -12.89 4.13 -23.41
N ARG A 51 -13.63 5.25 -23.29
CA ARG A 51 -14.96 5.24 -22.65
C ARG A 51 -15.95 4.35 -23.39
N LYS A 52 -15.87 4.28 -24.72
CA LYS A 52 -16.77 3.44 -25.54
C LYS A 52 -16.43 1.95 -25.36
N GLU A 53 -15.15 1.62 -25.41
CA GLU A 53 -14.59 0.29 -25.20
C GLU A 53 -14.95 -0.22 -23.80
N LYS A 54 -14.77 0.61 -22.75
CA LYS A 54 -15.17 0.27 -21.37
C LYS A 54 -16.68 0.09 -21.21
N LYS A 55 -17.51 0.78 -22.00
CA LYS A 55 -18.98 0.61 -21.97
C LYS A 55 -19.42 -0.66 -22.71
N ASN A 56 -18.73 -1.01 -23.79
CA ASN A 56 -19.06 -2.16 -24.63
C ASN A 56 -18.37 -3.46 -24.20
N SER A 57 -17.40 -3.37 -23.28
CA SER A 57 -16.73 -4.55 -22.75
C SER A 57 -17.71 -5.44 -21.97
N SER A 58 -17.85 -6.67 -22.45
CA SER A 58 -18.55 -7.76 -21.76
C SER A 58 -17.63 -8.53 -20.80
N TRP A 59 -16.38 -8.09 -20.65
CA TRP A 59 -15.38 -8.81 -19.85
C TRP A 59 -15.79 -8.86 -18.39
N LYS A 60 -15.88 -10.08 -17.86
CA LYS A 60 -16.12 -10.36 -16.45
C LYS A 60 -14.88 -11.06 -15.91
N ILE A 61 -14.46 -10.66 -14.72
CA ILE A 61 -13.46 -11.40 -13.95
C ILE A 61 -14.21 -12.51 -13.24
N ASP A 62 -13.80 -13.76 -13.49
CA ASP A 62 -14.31 -14.90 -12.75
C ASP A 62 -13.83 -14.83 -11.30
N LEU A 63 -14.76 -15.03 -10.38
CA LEU A 63 -14.49 -15.00 -8.96
C LEU A 63 -14.12 -16.40 -8.49
N VAL A 64 -12.91 -16.56 -7.98
CA VAL A 64 -12.46 -17.82 -7.38
C VAL A 64 -12.73 -17.77 -5.87
N GLU A 65 -13.81 -18.42 -5.43
CA GLU A 65 -14.22 -18.50 -4.03
C GLU A 65 -13.77 -19.83 -3.38
N SER A 66 -12.45 -20.03 -3.19
CA SER A 66 -11.91 -21.25 -2.59
C SER A 66 -11.19 -20.99 -1.27
N ARG A 67 -11.69 -21.57 -0.18
CA ARG A 67 -11.08 -21.41 1.16
C ARG A 67 -9.69 -22.01 1.28
N VAL A 68 -9.33 -22.95 0.38
CA VAL A 68 -8.02 -23.60 0.35
C VAL A 68 -6.87 -22.58 0.38
N PHE A 69 -7.02 -21.45 -0.32
CA PHE A 69 -5.97 -20.45 -0.41
C PHE A 69 -5.77 -19.62 0.86
N ILE A 70 -6.78 -19.51 1.74
CA ILE A 70 -6.64 -18.80 3.02
C ILE A 70 -6.14 -19.77 4.10
N GLU A 71 -6.61 -21.02 4.05
CA GLU A 71 -6.34 -22.08 5.02
C GLU A 71 -5.02 -22.83 4.77
N THR A 72 -4.47 -22.75 3.55
CA THR A 72 -3.20 -23.39 3.20
C THR A 72 -2.07 -22.92 4.11
N LYS A 73 -1.10 -23.80 4.38
CA LYS A 73 0.15 -23.43 5.05
C LYS A 73 1.27 -23.07 4.07
N GLU A 74 1.06 -23.37 2.79
CA GLU A 74 1.98 -23.06 1.71
C GLU A 74 2.03 -21.55 1.45
N ASP A 75 3.11 -21.14 0.79
CA ASP A 75 3.24 -19.79 0.26
C ASP A 75 2.15 -19.54 -0.80
N VAL A 76 1.52 -18.37 -0.71
CA VAL A 76 0.41 -18.01 -1.60
C VAL A 76 0.37 -16.51 -1.81
N LEU A 77 0.10 -16.11 -3.05
CA LEU A 77 -0.22 -14.74 -3.41
C LEU A 77 -1.63 -14.70 -3.98
N MET A 78 -2.51 -13.92 -3.36
CA MET A 78 -3.92 -13.82 -3.71
C MET A 78 -4.30 -12.36 -3.96
N TRP A 79 -4.89 -12.10 -5.13
CA TRP A 79 -5.49 -10.81 -5.43
C TRP A 79 -6.93 -10.74 -4.93
N LEU A 80 -7.22 -9.78 -4.05
CA LEU A 80 -8.54 -9.56 -3.45
C LEU A 80 -9.36 -8.49 -4.20
N GLY A 81 -8.77 -7.89 -5.24
CA GLY A 81 -9.35 -6.82 -6.06
C GLY A 81 -8.84 -5.42 -5.68
N HIS A 82 -8.77 -4.53 -6.66
CA HIS A 82 -8.06 -3.23 -6.56
C HIS A 82 -6.58 -3.47 -6.21
N SER A 83 -6.04 -2.76 -5.22
CA SER A 83 -4.68 -2.91 -4.72
C SER A 83 -4.61 -3.81 -3.49
N SER A 84 -5.69 -4.55 -3.17
CA SER A 84 -5.74 -5.45 -2.02
C SER A 84 -5.17 -6.83 -2.35
N PHE A 85 -4.19 -7.27 -1.57
CA PHE A 85 -3.58 -8.60 -1.70
C PHE A 85 -3.49 -9.30 -0.36
N PHE A 86 -3.63 -10.62 -0.38
CA PHE A 86 -3.23 -11.50 0.71
C PHE A 86 -2.00 -12.29 0.28
N LEU A 87 -1.04 -12.42 1.19
CA LEU A 87 0.24 -13.04 0.94
C LEU A 87 0.61 -13.93 2.14
N ARG A 88 1.05 -15.15 1.87
CA ARG A 88 1.77 -15.98 2.83
C ARG A 88 3.16 -16.26 2.27
N MET A 89 4.19 -15.96 3.08
CA MET A 89 5.59 -16.22 2.74
C MET A 89 6.31 -16.74 3.98
N ASP A 90 6.95 -17.90 3.89
CA ASP A 90 7.63 -18.57 5.01
C ASP A 90 6.73 -18.68 6.27
N GLY A 91 5.44 -18.93 6.03
CA GLY A 91 4.41 -19.03 7.07
C GLY A 91 3.99 -17.70 7.71
N ILE A 92 4.51 -16.55 7.26
CA ILE A 92 4.08 -15.22 7.67
C ILE A 92 2.89 -14.78 6.82
N SER A 93 1.78 -14.42 7.45
CA SER A 93 0.55 -13.99 6.78
C SER A 93 0.43 -12.46 6.74
N ILE A 94 0.30 -11.90 5.53
CA ILE A 94 0.37 -10.47 5.25
C ILE A 94 -0.85 -10.03 4.43
N LEU A 95 -1.46 -8.90 4.81
CA LEU A 95 -2.44 -8.20 3.98
C LEU A 95 -1.84 -6.88 3.49
N ILE A 96 -1.95 -6.59 2.19
CA ILE A 96 -1.48 -5.35 1.58
C ILE A 96 -2.69 -4.53 1.12
N ASP A 97 -2.75 -3.26 1.52
CA ASP A 97 -3.81 -2.30 1.22
C ASP A 97 -5.23 -2.90 1.25
N PRO A 98 -5.65 -3.54 2.36
CA PRO A 98 -6.93 -4.23 2.39
C PRO A 98 -8.10 -3.23 2.39
N VAL A 99 -9.01 -3.38 1.42
CA VAL A 99 -10.22 -2.56 1.27
C VAL A 99 -11.43 -3.45 1.01
N PHE A 100 -12.26 -3.65 2.04
CA PHE A 100 -13.47 -4.46 1.97
C PHE A 100 -14.74 -3.64 1.79
N PHE A 101 -14.73 -2.35 2.14
CA PHE A 101 -15.88 -1.47 1.99
C PHE A 101 -15.78 -0.59 0.74
N ASN A 102 -16.94 -0.22 0.21
CA ASN A 102 -17.01 0.69 -0.93
C ASN A 102 -16.71 2.12 -0.52
N LEU A 103 -16.01 2.85 -1.39
CA LEU A 103 -15.89 4.28 -1.25
C LEU A 103 -17.20 4.98 -1.63
N PRO A 104 -17.55 6.10 -0.98
CA PRO A 104 -18.60 6.97 -1.47
C PRO A 104 -18.34 7.34 -2.93
N PHE A 105 -19.37 7.21 -3.78
CA PHE A 105 -19.34 7.54 -5.22
C PHE A 105 -18.53 6.62 -6.14
N TYR A 106 -17.79 5.64 -5.61
CA TYR A 106 -17.11 4.62 -6.42
C TYR A 106 -17.69 3.24 -6.12
N LYS A 107 -18.33 2.64 -7.13
CA LYS A 107 -18.87 1.28 -7.01
C LYS A 107 -17.80 0.29 -7.45
N ARG A 108 -17.44 -0.64 -6.55
CA ARG A 108 -16.64 -1.81 -6.92
C ARG A 108 -17.43 -2.64 -7.94
N LYS A 109 -16.80 -2.98 -9.08
CA LYS A 109 -17.45 -3.74 -10.17
C LYS A 109 -17.45 -5.25 -9.94
N VAL A 110 -16.50 -5.76 -9.16
CA VAL A 110 -16.32 -7.19 -8.87
C VAL A 110 -16.41 -7.39 -7.37
N LYS A 111 -17.17 -8.38 -6.93
CA LYS A 111 -17.29 -8.73 -5.50
C LYS A 111 -15.94 -9.20 -4.96
N ILE A 112 -15.67 -8.94 -3.68
CA ILE A 112 -14.50 -9.49 -3.01
C ILE A 112 -14.75 -10.98 -2.73
N PRO A 113 -13.79 -11.88 -3.02
CA PRO A 113 -14.02 -13.32 -2.95
C PRO A 113 -14.23 -13.86 -1.53
N TYR A 114 -13.83 -13.10 -0.51
CA TYR A 114 -13.85 -13.53 0.89
C TYR A 114 -14.47 -12.48 1.80
N LYS A 115 -14.95 -12.93 2.95
CA LYS A 115 -15.37 -12.04 4.03
C LYS A 115 -14.15 -11.58 4.80
N ILE A 116 -14.23 -10.38 5.38
CA ILE A 116 -13.12 -9.85 6.19
C ILE A 116 -12.84 -10.71 7.42
N GLU A 117 -13.85 -11.44 7.91
CA GLU A 117 -13.73 -12.36 9.02
C GLU A 117 -12.92 -13.62 8.70
N ASP A 118 -12.77 -13.99 7.42
CA ASP A 118 -12.00 -15.15 6.99
C ASP A 118 -10.49 -14.94 7.22
N PHE A 119 -10.02 -13.70 7.28
CA PHE A 119 -8.61 -13.36 7.49
C PHE A 119 -8.25 -13.37 8.98
N LYS A 120 -7.82 -14.54 9.45
CA LYS A 120 -7.30 -14.79 10.81
C LYS A 120 -5.79 -15.02 10.78
N ASN A 121 -5.16 -14.87 11.95
CA ASN A 121 -3.72 -15.06 12.16
C ASN A 121 -2.87 -14.22 11.20
N ILE A 122 -3.30 -12.98 10.95
CA ILE A 122 -2.52 -12.02 10.16
C ILE A 122 -1.40 -11.45 11.03
N ASP A 123 -0.17 -11.52 10.55
CA ASP A 123 1.02 -10.99 11.24
C ASP A 123 1.23 -9.50 10.92
N TYR A 124 1.09 -9.14 9.64
CA TYR A 124 1.32 -7.78 9.17
C TYR A 124 0.20 -7.27 8.26
N ILE A 125 -0.15 -6.00 8.44
CA ILE A 125 -1.05 -5.27 7.54
C ILE A 125 -0.26 -4.09 6.96
N LEU A 126 0.00 -4.14 5.67
CA LEU A 126 0.79 -3.15 4.95
C LEU A 126 -0.15 -2.10 4.37
N VAL A 127 0.09 -0.84 4.70
CA VAL A 127 -0.68 0.30 4.18
C VAL A 127 0.25 1.27 3.48
N SER A 128 0.16 1.31 2.16
CA SER A 128 1.07 2.04 1.27
C SER A 128 0.94 3.55 1.42
N HIS A 129 -0.29 4.07 1.53
CA HIS A 129 -0.59 5.49 1.71
C HIS A 129 -2.04 5.72 2.22
N ASN A 130 -2.39 6.97 2.54
CA ASN A 130 -3.63 7.30 3.26
C ASN A 130 -4.89 7.54 2.40
N HIS A 131 -4.81 7.36 1.08
CA HIS A 131 -5.99 7.45 0.21
C HIS A 131 -7.03 6.42 0.62
N ARG A 132 -8.31 6.73 0.40
CA ARG A 132 -9.40 5.95 1.01
C ARG A 132 -9.52 4.54 0.42
N ASP A 133 -9.11 4.38 -0.84
CA ASP A 133 -9.04 3.14 -1.60
C ASP A 133 -7.79 2.29 -1.31
N HIS A 134 -6.90 2.76 -0.42
CA HIS A 134 -5.74 2.00 0.08
C HIS A 134 -5.73 1.89 1.62
N MET A 135 -6.37 2.84 2.30
CA MET A 135 -6.53 2.90 3.75
C MET A 135 -8.03 3.00 4.12
N ASP A 136 -8.68 1.85 4.10
CA ASP A 136 -10.05 1.69 4.58
C ASP A 136 -10.08 1.44 6.08
N LEU A 137 -10.43 2.47 6.86
CA LEU A 137 -10.46 2.39 8.32
C LEU A 137 -11.54 1.42 8.85
N GLY A 138 -12.61 1.18 8.09
CA GLY A 138 -13.62 0.20 8.46
C GLY A 138 -13.02 -1.21 8.40
N THR A 139 -12.33 -1.51 7.31
CA THR A 139 -11.58 -2.75 7.12
C THR A 139 -10.52 -2.93 8.19
N LEU A 140 -9.63 -1.95 8.35
CA LEU A 140 -8.52 -2.03 9.30
C LEU A 140 -9.02 -2.20 10.75
N LYS A 141 -10.15 -1.57 11.13
CA LYS A 141 -10.73 -1.74 12.46
C LYS A 141 -11.18 -3.18 12.72
N ILE A 142 -11.80 -3.84 11.74
CA ILE A 142 -12.24 -5.24 11.88
C ILE A 142 -11.02 -6.18 11.89
N LEU A 143 -10.04 -5.95 11.01
CA LEU A 143 -8.82 -6.75 10.97
C LEU A 143 -8.03 -6.67 12.28
N VAL A 144 -7.82 -5.47 12.83
CA VAL A 144 -7.13 -5.29 14.13
C VAL A 144 -7.89 -5.97 15.26
N LYS A 145 -9.23 -5.89 15.26
CA LYS A 145 -10.06 -6.61 16.24
C LYS A 145 -9.90 -8.13 16.14
N ASN A 146 -9.87 -8.65 14.91
CA ASN A 146 -9.78 -10.09 14.65
C ASN A 146 -8.36 -10.64 14.80
N ASN A 147 -7.34 -9.79 14.68
CA ASN A 147 -5.92 -10.14 14.69
C ASN A 147 -5.16 -9.21 15.65
N PRO A 148 -5.34 -9.37 16.98
CA PRO A 148 -4.80 -8.44 17.97
C PRO A 148 -3.27 -8.39 18.03
N GLN A 149 -2.60 -9.39 17.45
CA GLN A 149 -1.14 -9.42 17.35
C GLN A 149 -0.61 -8.75 16.07
N ALA A 150 -1.46 -8.51 15.07
CA ALA A 150 -1.07 -7.92 13.81
C ALA A 150 -0.46 -6.53 14.01
N ILE A 151 0.59 -6.24 13.25
CA ILE A 151 1.22 -4.92 13.23
C ILE A 151 0.92 -4.24 11.88
N ILE A 152 0.40 -3.03 11.94
CA ILE A 152 0.23 -2.19 10.75
C ILE A 152 1.58 -1.55 10.40
N LEU A 153 2.08 -1.82 9.20
CA LEU A 153 3.31 -1.25 8.65
C LEU A 153 2.96 -0.20 7.60
N THR A 154 3.46 1.02 7.74
CA THR A 154 3.06 2.14 6.87
C THR A 154 4.11 3.25 6.82
N GLY A 155 3.87 4.26 5.97
CA GLY A 155 4.72 5.45 5.87
C GLY A 155 4.59 6.40 7.06
N LEU A 156 5.59 7.26 7.26
CA LEU A 156 5.60 8.31 8.28
C LEU A 156 4.30 9.15 8.32
N LYS A 157 3.85 9.45 9.55
CA LYS A 157 2.67 10.26 9.90
C LYS A 157 1.31 9.66 9.54
N ASN A 158 1.24 8.49 8.90
CA ASN A 158 -0.02 7.75 8.72
C ASN A 158 -0.64 7.32 10.07
N GLY A 159 0.21 7.13 11.10
CA GLY A 159 -0.19 6.82 12.47
C GLY A 159 -1.15 7.84 13.08
N LEU A 160 -1.14 9.11 12.63
CA LEU A 160 -2.11 10.13 13.08
C LEU A 160 -3.57 9.74 12.74
N THR A 161 -3.77 9.03 11.62
CA THR A 161 -5.07 8.50 11.25
C THR A 161 -5.31 7.14 11.87
N LEU A 162 -4.31 6.25 11.80
CA LEU A 162 -4.44 4.85 12.22
C LEU A 162 -4.62 4.68 13.74
N ARG A 163 -4.03 5.57 14.56
CA ARG A 163 -4.21 5.54 16.04
C ARG A 163 -5.66 5.76 16.49
N LYS A 164 -6.56 6.18 15.60
CA LYS A 164 -8.02 6.21 15.85
C LYS A 164 -8.62 4.80 15.95
N ILE A 165 -7.92 3.78 15.46
CA ILE A 165 -8.30 2.38 15.59
C ILE A 165 -7.77 1.88 16.95
N LYS A 166 -8.69 1.55 17.85
CA LYS A 166 -8.37 1.03 19.18
C LYS A 166 -7.50 -0.22 19.08
N ASN A 167 -6.45 -0.28 19.90
CA ASN A 167 -5.48 -1.39 20.00
C ASN A 167 -4.62 -1.64 18.75
N ALA A 168 -4.62 -0.74 17.75
CA ALA A 168 -3.76 -0.89 16.59
C ALA A 168 -2.29 -0.73 16.98
N LYS A 169 -1.48 -1.77 16.72
CA LYS A 169 -0.02 -1.71 16.76
C LYS A 169 0.46 -1.16 15.42
N ILE A 170 1.28 -0.12 15.42
CA ILE A 170 1.68 0.60 14.20
C ILE A 170 3.18 0.81 14.22
N GLN A 171 3.86 0.48 13.12
CA GLN A 171 5.21 0.94 12.82
C GLN A 171 5.17 1.86 11.60
N GLU A 172 5.85 3.00 11.70
CA GLU A 172 5.92 3.99 10.63
C GLU A 172 7.36 4.08 10.11
N ALA A 173 7.54 4.01 8.80
CA ALA A 173 8.85 4.05 8.15
C ALA A 173 8.93 5.21 7.15
N GLY A 174 10.11 5.82 7.05
CA GLY A 174 10.50 6.58 5.88
C GLY A 174 10.87 5.66 4.72
N TRP A 175 11.06 6.21 3.52
CA TRP A 175 11.55 5.45 2.39
C TRP A 175 12.91 4.81 2.70
N TYR A 176 13.17 3.64 2.12
CA TYR A 176 14.38 2.85 2.35
C TYR A 176 14.65 2.49 3.81
N GLN A 177 13.63 2.53 4.68
CA GLN A 177 13.73 2.01 6.02
C GLN A 177 13.10 0.63 6.12
N LYS A 178 13.78 -0.26 6.83
CA LYS A 178 13.35 -1.63 7.12
C LYS A 178 12.52 -1.63 8.40
N PHE A 179 11.32 -2.20 8.34
CA PHE A 179 10.48 -2.40 9.53
C PHE A 179 11.08 -3.46 10.46
N ILE A 180 10.71 -3.42 11.75
CA ILE A 180 11.07 -4.48 12.69
C ILE A 180 10.03 -5.59 12.57
N THR A 181 10.42 -6.68 11.93
CA THR A 181 9.55 -7.83 11.60
C THR A 181 10.14 -9.15 12.12
N ASP A 182 9.40 -10.25 11.98
CA ASP A 182 9.90 -11.60 12.22
C ASP A 182 11.14 -11.86 11.36
N LYS A 183 12.13 -12.60 11.88
CA LYS A 183 13.39 -12.89 11.21
C LYS A 183 13.24 -13.59 9.85
N ARG A 184 12.10 -14.22 9.59
CA ARG A 184 11.77 -14.91 8.32
C ARG A 184 11.38 -13.94 7.20
N ILE A 185 10.99 -12.71 7.53
CA ILE A 185 10.52 -11.74 6.55
C ILE A 185 11.19 -10.39 6.74
N GLU A 186 11.69 -9.82 5.65
CA GLU A 186 12.12 -8.43 5.61
C GLU A 186 11.09 -7.60 4.85
N ILE A 187 10.68 -6.48 5.44
CA ILE A 187 9.75 -5.56 4.79
C ILE A 187 10.39 -4.18 4.80
N ILE A 188 10.58 -3.61 3.61
CA ILE A 188 11.19 -2.30 3.40
C ILE A 188 10.17 -1.38 2.75
N TYR A 189 10.03 -0.16 3.28
CA TYR A 189 9.15 0.84 2.69
C TYR A 189 9.86 1.54 1.52
N THR A 190 9.32 1.47 0.32
CA THR A 190 9.97 1.98 -0.90
C THR A 190 9.36 3.30 -1.37
N PRO A 191 10.10 4.14 -2.11
CA PRO A 191 9.54 5.34 -2.72
C PRO A 191 8.49 5.03 -3.78
N ALA A 192 7.61 6.00 -4.01
CA ALA A 192 6.65 6.04 -5.11
C ALA A 192 6.48 7.47 -5.62
N ILE A 193 6.21 7.64 -6.92
CA ILE A 193 5.87 8.93 -7.53
C ILE A 193 4.36 9.16 -7.38
N HIS A 194 3.97 9.67 -6.22
CA HIS A 194 2.56 9.92 -5.86
C HIS A 194 2.42 11.07 -4.86
N TRP A 195 1.27 11.15 -4.19
CA TRP A 195 0.89 12.13 -3.18
C TRP A 195 -0.06 11.48 -2.16
N SER A 196 -0.41 12.20 -1.08
CA SER A 196 -1.35 11.70 -0.07
C SER A 196 -2.40 12.76 0.25
N ARG A 197 -3.66 12.36 0.44
CA ARG A 197 -4.71 13.22 1.03
C ARG A 197 -5.89 12.37 1.49
N ARG A 198 -6.34 12.57 2.72
CA ARG A 198 -7.52 11.88 3.25
C ARG A 198 -8.68 12.83 3.59
N TYR A 199 -8.34 14.03 4.01
CA TYR A 199 -9.23 15.09 4.44
C TYR A 199 -9.08 16.34 3.54
N LEU A 200 -9.85 17.38 3.79
CA LEU A 200 -9.86 18.56 2.92
C LEU A 200 -8.52 19.34 2.95
N TRP A 201 -7.79 19.31 4.07
CA TRP A 201 -6.66 20.21 4.33
C TRP A 201 -5.36 19.50 4.70
N ASP A 202 -5.24 18.21 4.39
CA ASP A 202 -4.13 17.34 4.81
C ASP A 202 -3.25 16.86 3.65
N MET A 203 -3.23 17.59 2.54
CA MET A 203 -2.39 17.27 1.38
C MET A 203 -0.93 17.06 1.81
N ASN A 204 -0.40 15.89 1.46
CA ASN A 204 0.95 15.40 1.75
C ASN A 204 1.36 15.46 3.24
N ARG A 205 0.42 15.46 4.18
CA ARG A 205 0.76 15.42 5.62
C ARG A 205 1.19 14.03 6.11
N ALA A 206 0.93 12.99 5.32
CA ALA A 206 1.39 11.62 5.56
C ALA A 206 2.19 11.11 4.36
N LEU A 207 3.13 10.20 4.60
CA LEU A 207 3.98 9.68 3.54
C LEU A 207 3.24 8.59 2.74
N TRP A 208 3.62 8.45 1.48
CA TRP A 208 3.15 7.44 0.53
C TRP A 208 4.32 6.64 -0.01
N GLY A 209 4.08 5.45 -0.54
CA GLY A 209 5.16 4.56 -0.98
C GLY A 209 4.65 3.21 -1.44
N GLY A 210 5.58 2.26 -1.52
CA GLY A 210 5.33 0.84 -1.77
C GLY A 210 6.07 -0.02 -0.74
N PHE A 211 6.17 -1.32 -1.02
CA PHE A 211 6.87 -2.28 -0.17
C PHE A 211 7.75 -3.20 -1.01
N PHE A 212 8.98 -3.43 -0.54
CA PHE A 212 9.80 -4.56 -0.98
C PHE A 212 9.79 -5.59 0.14
N ILE A 213 9.35 -6.80 -0.16
CA ILE A 213 9.11 -7.88 0.79
C ILE A 213 10.01 -9.05 0.40
N VAL A 214 10.79 -9.55 1.35
CA VAL A 214 11.77 -10.63 1.10
C VAL A 214 11.61 -11.70 2.16
N SER A 215 11.41 -12.94 1.73
CA SER A 215 11.51 -14.15 2.56
C SER A 215 12.78 -14.92 2.22
N SER A 216 12.97 -16.11 2.78
CA SER A 216 14.14 -16.94 2.48
C SER A 216 14.24 -17.37 1.02
N ASN A 217 13.10 -17.56 0.34
CA ASN A 217 13.05 -18.13 -1.01
C ASN A 217 12.38 -17.24 -2.05
N THR A 218 11.65 -16.19 -1.63
CA THR A 218 10.83 -15.39 -2.53
C THR A 218 10.93 -13.92 -2.18
N SER A 219 10.88 -13.08 -3.21
CA SER A 219 10.85 -11.63 -3.10
C SER A 219 9.67 -11.04 -3.89
N LEU A 220 9.02 -10.03 -3.31
CA LEU A 220 7.86 -9.37 -3.90
C LEU A 220 8.00 -7.86 -3.77
N TYR A 221 7.81 -7.16 -4.89
CA TYR A 221 7.69 -5.72 -4.91
C TYR A 221 6.23 -5.31 -5.11
N PHE A 222 5.68 -4.55 -4.16
CA PHE A 222 4.39 -3.87 -4.30
C PHE A 222 4.63 -2.39 -4.53
N ALA A 223 4.29 -1.88 -5.70
CA ALA A 223 4.64 -0.51 -6.09
C ALA A 223 3.79 0.57 -5.40
N GLY A 224 2.64 0.19 -4.83
CA GLY A 224 1.60 1.15 -4.44
C GLY A 224 1.06 1.91 -5.65
N ASP A 225 0.39 3.04 -5.40
CA ASP A 225 0.08 3.98 -6.47
C ASP A 225 1.34 4.75 -6.84
N THR A 226 1.71 4.68 -8.11
CA THR A 226 2.91 5.37 -8.61
C THR A 226 2.84 5.57 -10.11
N LYS A 227 3.63 6.53 -10.60
CA LYS A 227 3.86 6.76 -12.03
C LYS A 227 5.21 6.18 -12.45
N MET A 228 5.45 6.05 -13.76
CA MET A 228 6.78 5.71 -14.26
C MET A 228 7.82 6.77 -13.85
N GLY A 229 9.00 6.35 -13.38
CA GLY A 229 10.12 7.27 -13.13
C GLY A 229 11.35 6.61 -12.54
N LYS A 230 12.38 7.43 -12.22
CA LYS A 230 13.71 6.98 -11.81
C LYS A 230 13.72 6.08 -10.56
N HIS A 231 12.79 6.28 -9.63
CA HIS A 231 12.71 5.50 -8.40
C HIS A 231 12.69 3.96 -8.61
N PHE A 232 12.13 3.45 -9.71
CA PHE A 232 12.20 2.01 -10.00
C PHE A 232 13.62 1.51 -10.27
N HIS A 233 14.44 2.31 -10.96
CA HIS A 233 15.84 1.98 -11.18
C HIS A 233 16.61 2.00 -9.85
N ASP A 234 16.31 2.97 -8.98
CA ASP A 234 16.95 3.05 -7.67
C ASP A 234 16.56 1.88 -6.76
N ILE A 235 15.28 1.51 -6.74
CA ILE A 235 14.79 0.31 -6.03
C ILE A 235 15.51 -0.93 -6.57
N LYS A 236 15.54 -1.14 -7.89
CA LYS A 236 16.23 -2.29 -8.49
C LYS A 236 17.73 -2.32 -8.17
N ASN A 237 18.40 -1.17 -8.18
CA ASN A 237 19.83 -1.10 -7.87
C ASN A 237 20.14 -1.45 -6.42
N ILE A 238 19.23 -1.17 -5.49
CA ILE A 238 19.40 -1.45 -4.06
C ILE A 238 18.97 -2.89 -3.72
N PHE A 239 17.86 -3.36 -4.27
CA PHE A 239 17.20 -4.61 -3.84
C PHE A 239 17.32 -5.76 -4.86
N GLY A 240 17.80 -5.48 -6.07
CA GLY A 240 17.81 -6.46 -7.16
C GLY A 240 16.46 -6.61 -7.86
N ASN A 241 16.32 -7.70 -8.62
CA ASN A 241 15.06 -8.04 -9.28
C ASN A 241 14.20 -8.86 -8.30
N PRO A 242 12.95 -8.45 -8.02
CA PRO A 242 12.04 -9.29 -7.26
C PRO A 242 11.48 -10.43 -8.12
N ASP A 243 11.07 -11.53 -7.50
CA ASP A 243 10.40 -12.65 -8.18
C ASP A 243 9.01 -12.26 -8.67
N PHE A 244 8.28 -11.48 -7.85
CA PHE A 244 6.97 -10.94 -8.18
C PHE A 244 6.97 -9.40 -8.11
N SER A 245 6.27 -8.77 -9.03
CA SER A 245 6.01 -7.32 -8.96
C SER A 245 4.54 -7.00 -9.20
N LEU A 246 3.96 -6.27 -8.26
CA LEU A 246 2.57 -5.83 -8.27
C LEU A 246 2.53 -4.34 -8.61
N PHE A 247 2.06 -4.03 -9.82
CA PHE A 247 1.95 -2.67 -10.34
C PHE A 247 0.51 -2.26 -10.56
N PRO A 248 0.16 -0.98 -10.30
CA PRO A 248 -1.12 -0.44 -10.73
C PRO A 248 -1.14 -0.35 -12.27
N ILE A 249 -2.13 -0.99 -12.89
CA ILE A 249 -2.38 -0.92 -14.34
C ILE A 249 -3.67 -0.14 -14.59
N VAL A 250 -3.64 1.17 -14.36
CA VAL A 250 -4.83 2.02 -14.59
C VAL A 250 -4.64 2.82 -15.88
N THR A 251 -5.45 2.47 -16.89
CA THR A 251 -5.73 3.25 -18.11
C THR A 251 -6.84 4.28 -17.87
#